data_AF-A0AAE0GEH8-F1
#
_entry.id   AF-A0AAE0GEH8-F1
#
_cell.length_a   1.000
_cell.length_b   1.000
_cell.length_c   1.000
_cell.angle_alpha   90.00
_cell.angle_beta   90.00
_cell.angle_gamma   90.00
#
_symmetry.space_group_name_H-M   'P 1'
#
loop_
_entity.id
_entity.type
_entity.pdbx_description
1 polymer ?
#
loop_
_entity_poly.entity_id
_entity_poly.type
_entity_poly.pdbx_seq_one_letter_code
_entity_poly.pdbx_strand_id
1 'polypeptide(L)'
;MLRSFVGSNSEDVDLWCANVEFAINDTRNEVTGFTPFELVLGQSHMSQFDLLMLQAATGQNSKRKVGEGTAHEQMARKFSARLDDAHTKLELAQQRQRNQFD
;
A
#
# COMPACT_ATOMS: atom_id res chain seq x y z
N MET A 1 -2.00 6.97 -17.96
CA MET A 1 -1.03 6.64 -16.91
C MET A 1 0.29 7.39 -17.07
N LEU A 2 1.08 7.21 -18.14
CA LEU A 2 2.40 7.86 -18.27
C LEU A 2 2.38 9.38 -18.05
N ARG A 3 1.47 10.11 -18.69
CA ARG A 3 1.35 11.58 -18.52
C ARG A 3 1.11 12.01 -17.05
N SER A 4 0.47 11.16 -16.25
CA SER A 4 0.18 11.45 -14.84
C SER A 4 1.42 11.27 -13.95
N PHE A 5 2.32 10.33 -14.28
CA PHE A 5 3.55 10.08 -13.52
C PHE A 5 4.73 10.93 -14.01
N VAL A 6 4.87 11.06 -15.32
CA VAL A 6 5.95 11.82 -15.98
C VAL A 6 5.80 13.33 -15.80
N GLY A 7 4.56 13.83 -15.67
CA GLY A 7 4.32 15.27 -15.53
C GLY A 7 4.97 15.89 -14.28
N SER A 8 5.22 15.10 -13.23
CA SER A 8 5.89 15.56 -12.01
C SER A 8 7.38 15.18 -11.95
N ASN A 9 7.80 14.16 -12.70
CA ASN A 9 9.17 13.62 -12.68
C ASN A 9 9.61 13.26 -14.12
N SER A 10 9.94 14.29 -14.92
CA SER A 10 10.31 14.12 -16.34
C SER A 10 11.71 13.54 -16.55
N GLU A 11 12.52 13.45 -15.51
CA GLU A 11 13.88 12.88 -15.58
C GLU A 11 13.87 11.35 -15.48
N ASP A 12 12.85 10.76 -14.84
CA ASP A 12 12.77 9.31 -14.57
C ASP A 12 11.86 8.56 -15.55
N VAL A 13 11.55 9.15 -16.71
CA VAL A 13 10.59 8.56 -17.67
C VAL A 13 10.98 7.16 -18.09
N ASP A 14 12.28 6.92 -18.32
CA ASP A 14 12.80 5.59 -18.69
C ASP A 14 12.56 4.56 -17.59
N LEU A 15 12.70 4.96 -16.31
CA LEU A 15 12.43 4.07 -15.18
C LEU A 15 10.95 3.68 -15.12
N TRP A 16 10.05 4.61 -15.40
CA TRP A 16 8.61 4.36 -15.37
C TRP A 16 8.09 3.67 -16.64
N CYS A 17 8.76 3.82 -17.78
CA CYS A 17 8.36 3.21 -19.05
C CYS A 17 8.26 1.70 -18.96
N ALA A 18 9.29 1.03 -18.43
CA ALA A 18 9.27 -0.43 -18.30
C ALA A 18 8.14 -0.93 -17.40
N ASN A 19 7.87 -0.23 -16.29
CA ASN A 19 6.79 -0.58 -15.37
C ASN A 19 5.41 -0.38 -15.99
N VAL A 20 5.22 0.69 -16.78
CA VAL A 20 3.95 0.94 -17.46
C VAL A 20 3.72 -0.03 -18.61
N GLU A 21 4.77 -0.36 -19.38
CA GLU A 21 4.70 -1.37 -20.43
C GLU A 21 4.24 -2.71 -19.86
N PHE A 22 4.84 -3.12 -18.75
CA PHE A 22 4.43 -4.33 -18.05
C PHE A 22 2.96 -4.27 -17.59
N ALA A 23 2.55 -3.18 -16.94
CA ALA A 23 1.19 -3.02 -16.45
C ALA A 23 0.15 -3.07 -17.56
N ILE A 24 0.42 -2.47 -18.72
CA ILE A 24 -0.49 -2.49 -19.87
C ILE A 24 -0.61 -3.92 -20.43
N ASN A 25 0.51 -4.64 -20.54
CA ASN A 25 0.51 -5.99 -21.11
C ASN A 25 -0.08 -7.06 -20.18
N ASP A 26 -0.12 -6.80 -18.87
CA ASP A 26 -0.73 -7.65 -17.85
C ASP A 26 -2.23 -7.31 -17.62
N THR A 27 -2.70 -6.16 -18.11
CA THR A 27 -4.09 -5.76 -17.93
C THR A 27 -5.02 -6.55 -18.85
N ARG A 28 -6.06 -7.16 -18.27
CA ARG A 28 -7.09 -7.89 -19.01
C ARG A 28 -7.94 -6.92 -19.83
N ASN A 29 -8.03 -7.15 -21.13
CA ASN A 29 -8.92 -6.38 -21.98
C ASN A 29 -10.37 -6.87 -21.80
N GLU A 30 -11.32 -5.94 -21.66
CA GLU A 30 -12.75 -6.23 -21.46
C GLU A 30 -13.38 -6.93 -22.67
N VAL A 31 -12.90 -6.65 -23.88
CA VAL A 31 -13.50 -7.18 -25.12
C VAL A 31 -13.06 -8.61 -25.38
N THR A 32 -11.75 -8.87 -25.30
CA THR A 32 -11.19 -10.19 -25.60
C THR A 32 -11.18 -11.09 -24.37
N GLY A 33 -11.24 -10.52 -23.16
CA GLY A 33 -11.12 -11.28 -21.93
C GLY A 33 -9.74 -11.91 -21.75
N PHE A 34 -8.72 -11.48 -22.49
CA PHE A 34 -7.34 -11.97 -22.36
C PHE A 34 -6.40 -10.79 -22.13
N THR A 35 -5.28 -11.03 -21.47
CA THR A 35 -4.20 -10.05 -21.39
C THR A 35 -3.40 -10.05 -22.70
N PRO A 36 -2.78 -8.93 -23.09
CA PRO A 36 -1.86 -8.91 -24.22
C PRO A 36 -0.73 -9.96 -24.11
N PHE A 37 -0.22 -10.23 -22.90
CA PHE A 37 0.76 -11.30 -22.69
C PHE A 37 0.22 -12.68 -23.03
N GLU A 38 -1.01 -12.99 -22.63
CA GLU A 38 -1.66 -14.26 -22.96
C GLU A 38 -1.86 -14.43 -24.47
N LEU A 39 -2.20 -13.35 -25.18
CA LEU A 39 -2.40 -13.39 -26.63
C LEU A 39 -1.10 -13.60 -27.41
N VAL A 40 0.01 -13.03 -26.93
CA VAL A 40 1.31 -13.12 -27.62
C VAL A 40 2.06 -14.40 -27.27
N LEU A 41 2.07 -14.78 -25.98
CA LEU A 41 2.93 -15.85 -25.47
C LEU A 41 2.16 -17.14 -25.17
N GLY A 42 0.82 -17.12 -25.26
CA GLY A 42 -0.04 -18.26 -24.98
C GLY A 42 -0.17 -18.63 -23.50
N GLN A 43 0.53 -17.91 -22.62
CA GLN A 43 0.50 -18.08 -21.17
C GLN A 43 0.68 -16.73 -20.48
N SER A 44 -0.04 -16.53 -19.37
CA SER A 44 0.19 -15.39 -18.49
C SER A 44 1.45 -15.66 -17.66
N HIS A 45 2.40 -14.71 -17.67
CA HIS A 45 3.56 -14.80 -16.80
C HIS A 45 3.10 -14.49 -15.38
N MET A 46 3.58 -15.24 -14.39
CA MET A 46 3.28 -14.94 -12.99
C MET A 46 3.81 -13.53 -12.69
N SER A 47 2.89 -12.57 -12.63
CA SER A 47 3.18 -11.16 -12.48
C SER A 47 3.88 -10.94 -11.13
N GLN A 48 4.78 -9.95 -11.05
CA GLN A 48 5.37 -9.58 -9.75
C GLN A 48 4.29 -9.18 -8.75
N PHE A 49 3.17 -8.65 -9.26
CA PHE A 49 1.99 -8.36 -8.44
C PHE A 49 1.32 -9.64 -7.94
N ASP A 50 1.25 -10.68 -8.77
CA ASP A 50 0.76 -12.00 -8.35
C ASP A 50 1.68 -12.65 -7.31
N LEU A 51 3.00 -12.49 -7.44
CA LEU A 51 3.95 -12.90 -6.41
C LEU A 51 3.77 -12.09 -5.11
N LEU A 52 3.50 -10.79 -5.20
CA LEU A 52 3.26 -9.93 -4.04
C LEU A 52 1.92 -10.24 -3.37
N MET A 53 0.87 -10.52 -4.16
CA MET A 53 -0.43 -10.97 -3.67
C MET A 53 -0.35 -12.37 -3.09
N LEU A 54 0.39 -13.28 -3.72
CA LEU A 54 0.69 -14.60 -3.18
C LEU A 54 1.49 -14.48 -1.88
N GLN A 55 2.47 -13.57 -1.79
CA GLN A 55 3.23 -13.33 -0.57
C GLN A 55 2.37 -12.69 0.53
N ALA A 56 1.47 -11.77 0.17
CA ALA A 56 0.50 -11.19 1.10
C ALA A 56 -0.52 -12.23 1.59
N ALA A 57 -0.99 -13.11 0.69
CA ALA A 57 -1.97 -14.15 0.97
C ALA A 57 -1.37 -15.33 1.74
N THR A 58 -0.12 -15.70 1.45
CA THR A 58 0.60 -16.77 2.15
C THR A 58 1.05 -16.37 3.54
N GLY A 59 0.85 -15.11 3.94
CA GLY A 59 1.13 -14.64 5.30
C GLY A 59 2.54 -14.96 5.75
N GLN A 60 3.48 -15.11 4.80
CA GLN A 60 4.88 -15.31 5.12
C GLN A 60 5.40 -13.98 5.63
N ASN A 61 5.22 -13.85 6.94
CA ASN A 61 5.89 -12.98 7.87
C ASN A 61 7.39 -13.31 7.74
N SER A 62 7.99 -12.92 6.62
CA SER A 62 9.43 -12.88 6.46
C SER A 62 9.87 -12.02 7.63
N LYS A 63 10.46 -12.67 8.63
CA LYS A 63 11.02 -12.05 9.83
C LYS A 63 12.01 -11.01 9.31
N ARG A 64 11.52 -9.78 9.11
CA ARG A 64 12.37 -8.64 8.81
C ARG A 64 13.34 -8.60 9.98
N LYS A 65 14.63 -8.78 9.69
CA LYS A 65 15.69 -8.61 10.67
C LYS A 65 15.37 -7.35 11.46
N VAL A 66 15.27 -7.51 12.77
CA VAL A 66 15.11 -6.43 13.75
C VAL A 66 16.36 -5.55 13.67
N GLY A 67 16.38 -4.68 12.67
CA GLY A 67 17.31 -3.58 12.50
C GLY A 67 16.45 -2.33 12.50
N GLU A 68 16.66 -1.48 13.51
CA GLU A 68 16.07 -0.16 13.74
C GLU A 68 14.78 0.14 12.95
N GLY A 69 13.65 -0.09 13.61
CA GLY A 69 12.31 0.07 13.05
C GLY A 69 12.18 1.33 12.20
N THR A 70 11.61 1.17 11.00
CA THR A 70 11.45 2.24 10.02
C THR A 70 10.70 3.42 10.65
N ALA A 71 10.95 4.64 10.16
CA ALA A 71 10.32 5.85 10.71
C ALA A 71 8.78 5.75 10.81
N HIS A 72 8.15 5.00 9.91
CA HIS A 72 6.72 4.71 9.92
C HIS A 72 6.30 3.85 11.12
N GLU A 73 7.09 2.86 11.54
CA GLU A 73 6.79 2.03 12.71
C GLU A 73 6.86 2.84 14.01
N GLN A 74 7.86 3.72 14.13
CA GLN A 74 7.96 4.63 15.27
C GLN A 74 6.81 5.65 15.30
N MET A 75 6.40 6.15 14.12
CA MET A 75 5.26 7.05 14.00
C MET A 75 3.95 6.34 14.37
N ALA A 76 3.74 5.10 13.92
CA ALA A 76 2.56 4.30 14.27
C ALA A 76 2.46 4.05 15.78
N ARG A 77 3.57 3.70 16.45
CA ARG A 77 3.60 3.52 17.92
C ARG A 77 3.32 4.82 18.67
N LYS A 78 3.88 5.95 18.20
CA LYS A 78 3.58 7.27 18.80
C LYS A 78 2.14 7.67 18.59
N PHE A 79 1.56 7.32 17.45
CA PHE A 79 0.16 7.60 17.14
C PHE A 79 -0.79 6.79 18.05
N SER A 80 -0.56 5.50 18.23
CA SER A 80 -1.36 4.67 19.13
C SER A 80 -1.29 5.18 20.58
N ALA A 81 -0.09 5.52 21.06
CA ALA A 81 0.08 6.09 22.40
C ALA A 81 -0.67 7.43 22.59
N ARG A 82 -0.74 8.26 21.55
CA ARG A 82 -1.51 9.51 21.58
C ARG A 82 -3.02 9.29 21.59
N LEU A 83 -3.50 8.23 20.93
CA LEU A 83 -4.93 7.89 20.95
C LEU A 83 -5.37 7.42 22.35
N ASP A 84 -4.57 6.62 23.03
CA ASP A 84 -4.86 6.15 24.39
C ASP A 84 -4.91 7.33 25.39
N ASP A 85 -3.94 8.25 25.29
CA ASP A 85 -3.92 9.48 26.10
C ASP A 85 -5.12 10.40 25.77
N ALA A 86 -5.51 10.50 24.50
CA ALA A 86 -6.70 11.27 24.11
C ALA A 86 -7.98 10.64 24.68
N HIS A 87 -8.10 9.32 24.66
CA HIS A 87 -9.26 8.60 25.19
C HIS A 87 -9.40 8.83 26.71
N THR A 88 -8.32 8.63 27.46
CA THR A 88 -8.32 8.84 28.92
C THR A 88 -8.64 10.29 29.30
N LYS A 89 -8.11 11.28 28.57
CA LYS A 89 -8.42 12.70 28.80
C LYS A 89 -9.87 13.03 28.50
N LEU A 90 -10.44 12.45 27.45
CA LEU A 90 -11.83 12.64 27.07
C LEU A 90 -12.76 12.06 28.14
N GLU A 91 -12.48 10.85 28.63
CA GLU A 91 -13.25 10.21 29.69
C GLU A 91 -13.21 11.04 30.99
N LEU A 92 -12.04 11.54 31.36
CA LEU A 92 -11.89 12.40 32.54
C LEU A 92 -12.63 13.74 32.37
N ALA A 93 -12.62 14.32 31.17
CA ALA A 93 -13.38 15.52 30.88
C ALA A 93 -14.91 15.27 30.97
N GLN A 94 -15.39 14.13 30.48
CA GLN A 94 -16.79 13.74 30.59
C GLN A 94 -17.21 13.54 32.05
N GLN A 95 -16.37 12.91 32.88
CA GLN A 95 -16.64 12.78 34.32
C GLN A 95 -16.70 14.13 35.03
N ARG A 96 -15.78 15.06 34.70
CA ARG A 96 -15.80 16.41 35.28
C ARG A 96 -17.05 17.19 34.92
N GLN A 97 -17.49 17.11 33.66
CA GLN A 97 -18.73 17.74 33.24
C GLN A 97 -19.92 17.15 33.99
N ARG A 98 -19.98 15.81 34.12
CA ARG A 98 -21.07 15.16 34.84
C ARG A 98 -21.13 15.58 36.31
N ASN A 99 -19.99 15.77 36.97
CA ASN A 99 -19.93 16.21 38.36
C ASN A 99 -20.15 17.73 38.55
N GLN A 100 -20.14 18.54 37.49
CA GLN A 100 -20.39 19.99 37.56
C GLN A 100 -21.85 20.36 37.29
N PHE A 101 -22.61 19.48 36.63
CA PHE A 101 -24.00 19.70 36.22
C PHE A 101 -25.00 18.80 36.95
N ASP A 102 -24.56 18.14 38.03
CA ASP A 102 -25.36 17.43 39.03
C ASP A 102 -25.18 18.14 40.38
#